data_AF-A0A6N0I3A6-F1
#
_entry.id   AF-A0A6N0I3A6-F1
#
_cell.length_a   1.000
_cell.length_b   1.000
_cell.length_c   1.000
_cell.angle_alpha   90.00
_cell.angle_beta   90.00
_cell.angle_gamma   90.00
#
_symmetry.space_group_name_H-M   'P 1'
#
loop_
_entity.id
_entity.type
_entity.pdbx_description
1 polymer ?
#
loop_
_entity_poly.entity_id
_entity_poly.type
_entity_poly.pdbx_seq_one_letter_code
_entity_poly.pdbx_strand_id
1 'polypeptide(L)'
;MLKQEDIDLVSLASPHIMDSDEEGLNRTLELLEAYDIYSIGAGNKQINAENPFVIYVNNQRYMIFNAHFYQSDNYCFLVVML
;
A
#
# COMPACT_ATOMS: atom_id res chain seq x y z
N MET A 1 8.96 -13.68 9.96
CA MET A 1 9.21 -12.56 9.00
C MET A 1 8.16 -12.65 7.90
N LEU A 2 7.66 -11.53 7.35
CA LEU A 2 6.54 -11.54 6.39
C LEU A 2 6.71 -12.55 5.22
N LYS A 3 7.92 -12.68 4.67
CA LYS A 3 8.18 -13.62 3.58
C LYS A 3 8.09 -15.10 3.98
N GLN A 4 8.31 -15.43 5.25
CA GLN A 4 8.14 -16.80 5.76
C GLN A 4 6.66 -17.20 5.85
N GLU A 5 5.76 -16.22 5.86
CA GLU A 5 4.31 -16.41 5.94
C GLU A 5 3.64 -16.35 4.56
N ASP A 6 4.42 -16.35 3.47
CA ASP A 6 3.93 -16.32 2.08
C ASP A 6 3.01 -15.12 1.78
N ILE A 7 3.38 -13.94 2.31
CA ILE A 7 2.64 -12.70 2.09
C ILE A 7 3.11 -12.02 0.79
N ASP A 8 2.17 -11.81 -0.14
CA ASP A 8 2.43 -11.16 -1.43
C ASP A 8 2.13 -9.65 -1.43
N LEU A 9 1.23 -9.18 -0.58
CA LEU A 9 0.79 -7.77 -0.54
C LEU A 9 0.64 -7.28 0.90
N VAL A 10 1.21 -6.11 1.17
CA VAL A 10 1.01 -5.37 2.43
C VAL A 10 0.35 -4.01 2.19
N SER A 11 -0.56 -3.65 3.09
CA SER A 11 -1.10 -2.30 3.17
C SER A 11 -0.39 -1.55 4.29
N LEU A 12 0.32 -0.47 3.94
CA LEU A 12 1.07 0.33 4.91
C LEU A 12 0.17 1.46 5.44
N ALA A 13 -0.03 1.52 6.75
CA ALA A 13 -0.95 2.47 7.36
C ALA A 13 -0.33 3.87 7.47
N SER A 14 -1.01 4.85 6.87
CA SER A 14 -0.50 6.22 6.71
C SER A 14 -0.13 7.00 7.99
N PRO A 15 -0.71 6.80 9.21
CA PRO A 15 -0.37 7.68 10.32
C PRO A 15 0.93 7.28 11.03
N HIS A 16 1.33 6.01 10.94
CA HIS A 16 2.53 5.48 11.62
C HIS A 16 3.68 5.16 10.69
N ILE A 17 3.50 5.35 9.38
CA ILE A 17 4.52 5.00 8.40
C ILE A 17 5.78 5.88 8.50
N MET A 18 5.62 7.07 9.07
CA MET A 18 6.70 8.03 9.33
C MET A 18 7.20 7.99 10.78
N ASP A 19 6.77 7.02 11.60
CA ASP A 19 7.25 6.88 12.99
C ASP A 19 8.76 6.61 13.04
N SER A 20 9.30 6.02 11.96
CA SER A 20 10.73 5.78 11.76
C SER A 20 11.34 6.75 10.76
N ASP A 21 10.77 7.95 10.59
CA ASP A 21 11.18 8.99 9.65
C ASP A 21 11.21 8.56 8.16
N GLU A 22 11.73 9.45 7.30
CA GLU A 22 11.81 9.22 5.85
C GLU A 22 12.79 8.09 5.49
N GLU A 23 13.89 7.95 6.23
CA GLU A 23 14.87 6.88 6.03
C GLU A 23 14.24 5.52 6.35
N GLY A 24 13.47 5.43 7.45
CA GLY A 24 12.74 4.22 7.79
C GLY A 24 11.67 3.84 6.76
N LEU A 25 10.93 4.82 6.23
CA LEU A 25 10.00 4.59 5.13
C LEU A 25 10.72 4.05 3.89
N ASN A 26 11.74 4.76 3.41
CA ASN A 26 12.50 4.37 2.22
C ASN A 26 13.09 2.97 2.39
N ARG A 27 13.67 2.69 3.55
CA ARG A 27 14.24 1.37 3.84
C ARG A 27 13.18 0.26 3.85
N THR A 28 11.99 0.55 4.34
CA THR A 28 10.87 -0.39 4.33
C THR A 28 10.44 -0.71 2.90
N LEU A 29 10.29 0.31 2.06
CA LEU A 29 9.92 0.14 0.65
C LEU A 29 10.98 -0.66 -0.12
N GLU A 30 12.28 -0.35 0.08
CA GLU A 30 13.39 -1.10 -0.51
C GLU A 30 13.38 -2.58 -0.12
N LEU A 31 13.10 -2.88 1.16
CA LEU A 31 13.05 -4.26 1.63
C LEU A 31 11.86 -5.01 1.02
N LEU A 32 10.68 -4.39 0.96
CA LEU A 32 9.50 -5.01 0.35
C LEU A 32 9.74 -5.32 -1.13
N GLU A 33 10.34 -4.38 -1.88
CA GLU A 33 10.75 -4.59 -3.26
C GLU A 33 11.78 -5.73 -3.39
N ALA A 34 12.82 -5.74 -2.53
CA ALA A 34 13.87 -6.77 -2.56
C ALA A 34 13.36 -8.19 -2.26
N TYR A 35 12.24 -8.32 -1.55
CA TYR A 35 11.60 -9.61 -1.24
C TYR A 35 10.40 -9.94 -2.12
N ASP A 36 10.15 -9.16 -3.19
CA ASP A 36 9.02 -9.34 -4.10
C ASP A 36 7.69 -9.37 -3.32
N ILE A 37 7.51 -8.36 -2.44
CA ILE A 37 6.28 -8.12 -1.68
C ILE A 37 5.72 -6.78 -2.16
N TYR A 38 4.51 -6.81 -2.71
CA TYR A 38 3.83 -5.60 -3.14
C TYR A 38 3.38 -4.75 -1.95
N SER A 39 3.33 -3.43 -2.12
CA SER A 39 2.89 -2.50 -1.08
C SER A 39 1.96 -1.43 -1.63
N ILE A 40 0.95 -1.04 -0.83
CA ILE A 40 0.04 0.09 -1.12
C ILE A 40 -0.12 1.01 0.09
N GLY A 41 -0.57 2.25 -0.15
CA GLY A 41 -0.81 3.25 0.89
C GLY A 41 0.44 3.98 1.37
N ALA A 42 1.54 3.82 0.67
CA ALA A 42 2.83 4.42 0.96
C ALA A 42 3.61 4.69 -0.31
N GLY A 43 4.44 5.72 -0.30
CA GLY A 43 5.41 5.94 -1.36
C GLY A 43 6.10 7.28 -1.19
N ASN A 44 7.20 7.45 -1.92
CA ASN A 44 8.05 8.65 -1.84
C ASN A 44 7.34 9.91 -2.39
N LYS A 45 6.14 9.75 -2.97
CA LYS A 45 5.27 10.81 -3.47
C LYS A 45 3.82 10.41 -3.19
N GLN A 46 2.97 11.40 -2.92
CA GLN A 46 1.54 11.22 -2.68
C GLN A 46 0.86 10.38 -3.77
N ILE A 47 1.13 10.69 -5.04
CA ILE A 47 0.56 9.96 -6.19
C ILE A 47 0.90 8.46 -6.19
N ASN A 48 2.04 8.07 -5.61
CA ASN A 48 2.43 6.67 -5.51
C ASN A 48 1.69 5.98 -4.36
N ALA A 49 1.49 6.68 -3.25
CA ALA A 49 0.74 6.17 -2.10
C ALA A 49 -0.76 5.97 -2.41
N GLU A 50 -1.30 6.78 -3.32
CA GLU A 50 -2.70 6.72 -3.77
C GLU A 50 -2.98 5.62 -4.80
N ASN A 51 -1.93 5.05 -5.42
CA ASN A 51 -2.13 4.05 -6.46
C ASN A 51 -2.72 2.75 -5.87
N PRO A 52 -3.79 2.22 -6.48
CA PRO A 52 -4.29 0.91 -6.12
C PRO A 52 -3.34 -0.18 -6.60
N PHE A 53 -3.35 -1.31 -5.90
CA PHE A 53 -2.76 -2.52 -6.42
C PHE A 53 -3.72 -3.16 -7.43
N VAL A 54 -3.22 -3.49 -8.61
CA VAL A 54 -4.04 -4.04 -9.70
C VAL A 54 -3.56 -5.45 -10.01
N ILE A 55 -4.48 -6.42 -9.94
CA ILE A 55 -4.20 -7.80 -10.34
C ILE A 55 -5.24 -8.31 -11.33
N TYR A 56 -4.82 -9.29 -12.13
CA TYR A 56 -5.68 -9.98 -13.08
C TYR A 56 -5.75 -11.46 -12.69
N VAL A 57 -6.94 -11.94 -12.37
CA VAL A 57 -7.19 -13.35 -12.01
C VAL A 57 -8.36 -13.83 -12.84
N ASN A 58 -8.20 -14.92 -13.58
CA ASN A 58 -9.27 -15.52 -14.40
C ASN A 58 -9.96 -14.52 -15.34
N ASN A 59 -9.19 -13.70 -16.06
CA ASN A 59 -9.67 -12.62 -16.94
C ASN A 59 -10.48 -11.51 -16.23
N GLN A 60 -10.53 -11.51 -14.90
CA GLN A 60 -11.13 -10.46 -14.10
C GLN A 60 -10.04 -9.56 -13.52
N ARG A 61 -10.25 -8.24 -13.64
CA ARG A 61 -9.39 -7.24 -13.01
C ARG A 61 -9.89 -6.94 -11.60
N TYR A 62 -8.99 -6.97 -10.63
CA TYR A 62 -9.22 -6.56 -9.25
C TYR A 62 -8.36 -5.34 -8.93
N MET A 63 -8.91 -4.44 -8.12
CA MET A 63 -8.21 -3.25 -7.65
C MET A 63 -8.34 -3.21 -6.13
N ILE A 64 -7.21 -3.21 -5.45
CA ILE A 64 -7.13 -3.15 -3.99
C ILE A 64 -6.65 -1.76 -3.61
N PHE A 65 -7.44 -1.09 -2.79
CA PHE A 65 -7.17 0.26 -2.31
C PHE A 65 -6.82 0.22 -0.84
N ASN A 66 -5.87 1.04 -0.41
CA ASN A 66 -5.71 1.32 1.00
C ASN A 66 -6.66 2.47 1.37
N ALA A 67 -7.74 2.14 2.07
CA ALA A 67 -8.71 3.11 2.54
C ALA A 67 -8.31 3.64 3.94
N HIS A 68 -7.21 4.38 4.01
CA HIS A 68 -7.02 5.28 5.14
C HIS A 68 -7.93 6.50 4.92
N PHE A 69 -8.54 7.04 5.98
CA PHE A 69 -9.39 8.24 5.91
C PHE A 69 -8.57 9.40 5.34
N TYR A 70 -8.70 9.61 4.03
CA TYR A 70 -7.97 10.61 3.28
C TYR A 70 -8.99 11.65 2.84
N GLN A 71 -9.01 12.79 3.54
CA GLN A 71 -9.72 13.99 3.08
C GLN A 71 -8.88 14.62 1.97
N SER A 72 -9.14 14.19 0.73
CA SER A 72 -8.72 14.92 -0.47
C SER A 72 -9.94 15.63 -1.03
N ASP A 73 -9.79 16.90 -1.41
CA ASP A 73 -10.85 17.68 -2.05
C ASP A 73 -11.42 17.00 -3.32
N ASN A 74 -10.71 16.02 -3.88
CA ASN A 74 -11.08 15.34 -5.11
C ASN A 74 -11.75 13.97 -4.92
N TYR A 75 -11.65 13.34 -3.74
CA TYR A 75 -12.17 11.97 -3.54
C TYR A 75 -12.57 11.70 -2.09
N CYS A 76 -13.85 11.33 -1.89
CA CYS A 76 -14.35 10.72 -0.66
C CYS A 76 -14.75 9.28 -0.97
N PHE A 77 -13.91 8.31 -0.63
CA PHE A 77 -14.25 6.89 -0.75
C PHE A 77 -14.38 6.26 0.63
N LEU A 78 -15.62 5.91 0.99
CA LEU A 78 -15.91 4.89 1.99
C LEU A 78 -15.94 3.54 1.25
N VAL A 79 -14.88 2.75 1.35
CA VAL A 79 -14.90 1.37 0.84
C VAL A 79 -15.37 0.47 1.96
N VAL A 80 -16.59 -0.04 1.82
CA VAL A 80 -17.18 -1.06 2.68
C VAL A 80 -16.48 -2.39 2.36
N MET A 81 -15.82 -3.00 3.35
CA MET A 81 -15.41 -4.39 3.28
C MET A 81 -16.62 -5.27 3.64
N LEU A 82 -17.01 -6.18 2.72
CA LEU A 82 -17.88 -7.31 2.99
C LEU A 82 -17.03 -8.53 3.37
#